data_AF-A0A0A9BAY5-F1
#
_entry.id   AF-A0A0A9BAY5-F1
#
_cell.length_a   1.000
_cell.length_b   1.000
_cell.length_c   1.000
_cell.angle_alpha   90.00
_cell.angle_beta   90.00
_cell.angle_gamma   90.00
#
_symmetry.space_group_name_H-M   'P 1'
#
loop_
_entity.id
_entity.type
_entity.pdbx_description
1 polymer ?
#
loop_
_entity_poly.entity_id
_entity_poly.type
_entity_poly.pdbx_seq_one_letter_code
_entity_poly.pdbx_strand_id
1 'polypeptide(L)'
;MSGVVSFRVFHGEGQIEHRDYEVDLNNFEFVDGGLNDLLEMQRGEVYGWLHSLLGIDPSEHRLIVKAMISRKEESVWKWGLVELRSTKHWKQFVSMGFKQHFTHILLVPYQVVSMEGAEASAWEGVA
;
A
#
# COMPACT_ATOMS: atom_id res chain seq x y z
N MET A 1 6.67 -16.21 17.45
CA MET A 1 5.65 -15.32 18.05
C MET A 1 4.37 -15.55 17.27
N SER A 2 3.39 -16.27 17.83
CA SER A 2 2.09 -16.51 17.19
C SER A 2 1.04 -15.61 17.82
N GLY A 3 0.79 -14.47 17.19
CA GLY A 3 -0.24 -13.53 17.57
C GLY A 3 -0.76 -12.86 16.30
N VAL A 4 -2.08 -12.70 16.21
CA VAL A 4 -2.69 -11.94 15.11
C VAL A 4 -2.24 -10.50 15.25
N VAL A 5 -1.62 -9.97 14.20
CA VAL A 5 -1.21 -8.58 14.09
C VAL A 5 -2.27 -7.82 13.33
N SER A 6 -2.76 -6.74 13.93
CA SER A 6 -3.76 -5.87 13.31
C SER A 6 -3.13 -4.94 12.28
N PHE A 7 -3.81 -4.80 11.15
CA PHE A 7 -3.51 -3.87 10.08
C PHE A 7 -4.70 -2.96 9.86
N ARG A 8 -4.42 -1.68 9.61
CA ARG A 8 -5.40 -0.78 8.99
C ARG A 8 -5.06 -0.62 7.52
N VAL A 9 -6.00 -0.97 6.65
CA VAL A 9 -5.82 -0.95 5.20
C VAL A 9 -6.69 0.14 4.62
N PHE A 10 -6.07 1.23 4.17
CA PHE A 10 -6.73 2.28 3.40
C PHE A 10 -6.85 1.85 1.94
N HIS A 11 -7.98 2.15 1.28
CA HIS A 11 -8.22 1.80 -0.12
C HIS A 11 -9.14 2.79 -0.83
N GLY A 12 -9.23 2.68 -2.16
CA GLY A 12 -10.13 3.49 -2.99
C GLY A 12 -9.47 4.57 -3.84
N GLU A 13 -10.31 5.43 -4.43
CA GLU A 13 -9.92 6.60 -5.21
C GLU A 13 -9.77 7.82 -4.30
N GLY A 14 -8.60 7.93 -3.66
CA GLY A 14 -8.24 9.07 -2.82
C GLY A 14 -7.00 9.79 -3.32
N GLN A 15 -6.87 11.07 -2.98
CA GLN A 15 -5.63 11.82 -3.15
C GLN A 15 -4.78 11.70 -1.89
N ILE A 16 -3.49 11.39 -2.08
CA ILE A 16 -2.51 11.35 -0.99
C ILE A 16 -2.05 12.78 -0.75
N GLU A 17 -2.33 13.31 0.44
CA GLU A 17 -1.84 14.62 0.85
C GLU A 17 -0.54 14.45 1.65
N HIS A 18 0.51 15.11 1.18
CA HIS A 18 1.80 15.17 1.87
C HIS A 18 1.88 16.49 2.63
N ARG A 19 1.95 16.41 3.96
CA ARG A 19 2.27 17.55 4.84
C ARG A 19 3.73 17.42 5.28
N ASP A 20 4.29 18.49 5.83
CA ASP A 20 5.74 18.62 6.09
C ASP A 20 6.40 17.41 6.79
N TYR A 21 5.66 16.68 7.63
CA TYR A 21 6.14 15.49 8.34
C TYR A 21 5.17 14.29 8.29
N GLU A 22 4.03 14.43 7.62
CA GLU A 22 2.91 13.48 7.70
C GLU A 22 2.37 13.13 6.32
N VAL A 23 1.88 11.91 6.20
CA VAL A 23 1.05 11.49 5.06
C VAL A 23 -0.37 11.38 5.57
N ASP A 24 -1.26 12.18 5.00
CA ASP A 24 -2.68 12.15 5.31
C ASP A 24 -3.42 11.22 4.34
N LEU A 25 -4.13 10.25 4.91
CA LEU A 25 -4.94 9.24 4.21
C LEU A 25 -6.43 9.37 4.52
N ASN A 26 -6.88 10.46 5.15
CA ASN A 26 -8.28 10.64 5.57
C ASN A 26 -9.27 10.68 4.40
N ASN A 27 -8.79 10.94 3.18
CA ASN A 27 -9.59 10.92 1.95
C ASN A 27 -9.79 9.49 1.39
N PHE A 28 -9.28 8.46 2.07
CA PHE A 28 -9.47 7.05 1.69
C PHE A 28 -10.41 6.35 2.67
N GLU A 29 -11.16 5.38 2.15
CA GLU A 29 -11.85 4.40 2.99
C GLU A 29 -10.83 3.50 3.68
N PHE A 30 -11.20 2.91 4.82
CA PHE A 30 -10.34 1.93 5.48
C PHE A 30 -11.13 0.73 6.00
N VAL A 31 -10.44 -0.40 6.02
CA VAL A 31 -10.87 -1.63 6.67
C VAL A 31 -9.76 -2.13 7.57
N ASP A 32 -10.13 -2.61 8.76
CA ASP A 32 -9.18 -3.24 9.67
C ASP A 32 -9.14 -4.75 9.39
N GLY A 33 -7.94 -5.32 9.37
CA GLY A 33 -7.70 -6.73 9.10
C GLY A 33 -6.63 -7.31 10.02
N GLY A 34 -6.55 -8.64 10.09
CA GLY A 34 -5.59 -9.33 10.93
C GLY A 34 -4.85 -10.41 10.15
N LEU A 35 -3.54 -10.51 10.39
CA LEU A 35 -2.70 -11.57 9.85
C LEU A 35 -1.78 -12.15 10.92
N ASN A 36 -1.50 -13.44 10.81
CA ASN A 36 -0.49 -14.15 11.60
C ASN A 36 0.73 -14.47 10.73
N ASP A 37 1.80 -14.92 11.38
CA ASP A 37 2.99 -15.48 10.71
C ASP A 37 3.58 -14.57 9.61
N LEU A 38 3.49 -13.25 9.83
CA LEU A 38 3.80 -12.22 8.84
C LEU A 38 5.18 -12.34 8.21
N LEU A 39 6.18 -12.79 8.99
CA LEU A 39 7.56 -12.95 8.52
C LEU A 39 7.74 -14.19 7.64
N GLU A 40 6.81 -15.13 7.67
CA GLU A 40 6.81 -16.32 6.81
C GLU A 40 6.09 -16.04 5.49
N MET A 41 5.08 -15.16 5.50
CA MET A 41 4.29 -14.81 4.33
C MET A 41 5.13 -14.31 3.14
N GLN A 42 4.79 -14.79 1.96
CA GLN A 42 5.28 -14.33 0.68
C GLN A 42 4.39 -13.22 0.11
N ARG A 43 4.91 -12.43 -0.84
CA ARG A 43 4.16 -11.34 -1.48
C ARG A 43 2.82 -11.82 -2.05
N GLY A 44 2.77 -13.00 -2.66
CA GLY A 44 1.55 -13.55 -3.24
C GLY A 44 0.45 -13.81 -2.19
N GLU A 45 0.82 -14.30 -1.01
CA GLU A 45 -0.11 -14.56 0.09
C GLU A 45 -0.65 -13.26 0.68
N VAL A 46 0.20 -12.24 0.84
CA VAL A 46 -0.22 -10.90 1.28
C VAL A 46 -1.20 -10.27 0.29
N TYR A 47 -0.93 -10.42 -1.02
CA TYR A 47 -1.83 -9.92 -2.06
C TYR A 47 -3.16 -10.68 -2.07
N GLY A 48 -3.13 -12.02 -1.98
CA GLY A 48 -4.35 -12.83 -1.89
C GLY A 48 -5.22 -12.44 -0.69
N TRP A 49 -4.60 -12.18 0.47
CA TRP A 49 -5.28 -11.65 1.64
C TRP A 49 -5.91 -10.28 1.37
N LEU A 50 -5.19 -9.33 0.76
CA LEU A 50 -5.72 -8.00 0.44
C LEU A 50 -6.88 -8.06 -0.56
N HIS A 51 -6.80 -8.92 -1.58
CA HIS A 51 -7.90 -9.16 -2.51
C HIS A 51 -9.15 -9.67 -1.77
N SER A 52 -8.98 -10.65 -0.88
CA SER A 52 -10.08 -11.18 -0.07
C SER A 52 -10.64 -10.14 0.91
N LEU A 53 -9.79 -9.33 1.54
CA LEU A 53 -10.19 -8.33 2.52
C LEU A 53 -10.97 -7.19 1.87
N LEU A 54 -10.56 -6.77 0.68
CA LEU A 54 -11.17 -5.66 -0.06
C LEU A 54 -12.29 -6.10 -1.01
N GLY A 55 -12.50 -7.41 -1.18
CA GLY A 55 -13.49 -7.95 -2.12
C GLY A 55 -13.15 -7.64 -3.59
N ILE A 56 -11.86 -7.50 -3.92
CA ILE A 56 -11.40 -7.13 -5.27
C ILE A 56 -10.95 -8.39 -6.02
N ASP A 57 -11.47 -8.61 -7.22
CA ASP A 57 -11.05 -9.73 -8.06
C ASP A 57 -9.61 -9.54 -8.58
N PRO A 58 -8.67 -10.45 -8.29
CA PRO A 58 -7.30 -10.38 -8.79
C PRO A 58 -7.15 -10.52 -10.31
N SER A 59 -8.17 -11.00 -11.01
CA SER A 59 -8.20 -11.07 -12.48
C SER A 59 -8.55 -9.74 -13.14
N GLU A 60 -9.26 -8.86 -12.42
CA GLU A 60 -9.73 -7.57 -12.93
C GLU A 60 -8.81 -6.41 -12.54
N HIS A 61 -8.21 -6.48 -11.35
CA HIS A 61 -7.45 -5.37 -10.79
C HIS A 61 -6.10 -5.81 -10.23
N ARG A 62 -5.05 -5.09 -10.62
CA ARG A 62 -3.72 -5.24 -10.01
C ARG A 62 -3.58 -4.28 -8.84
N LEU A 63 -3.39 -4.81 -7.63
CA LEU A 63 -3.16 -3.97 -6.45
C LEU A 63 -1.74 -3.39 -6.43
N ILE A 64 -1.64 -2.09 -6.18
CA ILE A 64 -0.40 -1.47 -5.71
C ILE A 64 -0.52 -1.33 -4.21
N VAL A 65 0.39 -1.97 -3.47
CA VAL A 65 0.37 -1.92 -2.00
C VAL A 65 1.48 -1.02 -1.52
N LYS A 66 1.13 0.04 -0.79
CA LYS A 66 2.09 0.94 -0.13
C LYS A 66 1.98 0.77 1.37
N ALA A 67 3.10 0.72 2.07
CA ALA A 67 3.16 0.70 3.52
C ALA A 67 3.52 2.08 4.06
N MET A 68 2.85 2.49 5.13
CA MET A 68 3.27 3.65 5.90
C MET A 68 4.49 3.27 6.74
N ILE A 69 5.58 4.01 6.58
CA ILE A 69 6.78 3.85 7.38
C ILE A 69 7.17 5.16 8.04
N SER A 70 7.65 5.08 9.27
CA SER A 70 8.32 6.20 9.93
C SER A 70 9.83 6.11 9.72
N ARG A 71 10.45 7.24 9.38
CA ARG A 71 11.91 7.41 9.39
C ARG A 71 12.25 8.54 10.34
N LYS A 72 13.25 8.30 11.20
CA LYS A 72 13.81 9.34 12.06
C LYS A 72 14.92 10.05 11.29
N GLU A 73 14.68 11.31 10.93
CA GLU A 73 15.70 12.19 10.36
C GLU A 73 16.10 13.21 11.43
N GLU A 74 17.38 13.20 11.79
CA GLU A 74 17.94 14.01 12.88
C GLU A 74 17.16 13.81 14.21
N SER A 75 16.25 14.75 14.50
CA SER A 75 15.42 14.78 15.72
C SER A 75 13.92 14.69 15.43
N VAL A 76 13.49 14.58 14.17
CA VAL A 76 12.07 14.59 13.77
C VAL A 76 11.69 13.27 13.10
N TRP A 77 10.51 12.76 13.46
CA TRP A 77 9.90 11.62 12.76
C TRP A 77 9.19 12.11 11.50
N LYS A 78 9.51 11.49 10.37
CA LYS A 78 8.81 11.70 9.10
C LYS A 78 8.10 10.42 8.71
N TRP A 79 6.83 10.55 8.34
CA TRP A 79 6.03 9.46 7.81
C TRP A 79 6.05 9.50 6.28
N GLY A 80 6.06 8.33 5.65
CA GLY A 80 6.08 8.22 4.20
C GLY A 80 5.52 6.89 3.73
N LEU A 81 5.05 6.87 2.48
CA LEU A 81 4.56 5.67 1.83
C LEU A 81 5.65 5.03 0.99
N VAL A 82 5.88 3.74 1.19
CA VAL A 82 6.81 2.94 0.38
C VAL A 82 6.08 1.76 -0.23
N GLU A 83 6.25 1.57 -1.53
CA GLU A 83 5.61 0.46 -2.25
C GLU A 83 6.25 -0.90 -1.92
N LEU A 84 5.39 -1.86 -1.56
CA LEU A 84 5.76 -3.22 -1.21
C LEU A 84 5.92 -4.12 -2.45
N ARG A 85 6.95 -3.80 -3.25
CA ARG A 85 7.22 -4.48 -4.54
C ARG A 85 7.70 -5.92 -4.42
N SER A 86 8.08 -6.41 -3.23
CA SER A 86 8.68 -7.73 -3.08
C SER A 86 8.40 -8.34 -1.70
N THR A 87 8.55 -9.67 -1.59
CA THR A 87 8.54 -10.37 -0.29
C THR A 87 9.57 -9.77 0.67
N LYS A 88 10.73 -9.33 0.15
CA LYS A 88 11.75 -8.66 0.97
C LYS A 88 11.24 -7.34 1.54
N HIS A 89 10.57 -6.50 0.75
CA HIS A 89 9.99 -5.24 1.24
C HIS A 89 8.93 -5.48 2.31
N TRP A 90 8.06 -6.48 2.11
CA TRP A 90 7.07 -6.88 3.11
C TRP A 90 7.72 -7.28 4.44
N LYS A 91 8.68 -8.22 4.40
CA LYS A 91 9.36 -8.68 5.62
C LYS A 91 10.11 -7.56 6.32
N GLN A 92 10.70 -6.62 5.57
CA GLN A 92 11.34 -5.42 6.13
C GLN A 92 10.34 -4.51 6.83
N PHE A 93 9.19 -4.22 6.20
CA PHE A 93 8.12 -3.42 6.79
C PHE A 93 7.60 -4.02 8.10
N VAL A 94 7.26 -5.30 8.09
CA VAL A 94 6.79 -6.04 9.29
C VAL A 94 7.84 -6.00 10.40
N SER A 95 9.12 -6.25 10.06
CA SER A 95 10.21 -6.21 11.03
C SER A 95 10.40 -4.83 11.65
N MET A 96 10.18 -3.75 10.89
CA MET A 96 10.22 -2.39 11.40
C MET A 96 9.05 -2.12 12.35
N GLY A 97 7.82 -2.49 11.96
CA GLY A 97 6.62 -2.33 12.78
C GLY A 97 6.74 -3.02 14.13
N PHE A 98 7.26 -4.25 14.16
CA PHE A 98 7.53 -4.97 15.41
C PHE A 98 8.56 -4.29 16.30
N LYS A 99 9.63 -3.72 15.73
CA LYS A 99 10.67 -3.03 16.52
C LYS A 99 10.21 -1.70 17.10
N GLN A 100 9.31 -1.01 16.39
CA GLN A 100 8.91 0.35 16.74
C GLN A 100 7.55 0.41 17.43
N HIS A 101 6.85 -0.72 17.59
CA HIS A 101 5.51 -0.81 18.18
C HIS A 101 4.47 0.11 17.52
N PHE A 102 4.62 0.37 16.22
CA PHE A 102 3.67 1.17 15.45
C PHE A 102 2.55 0.31 14.87
N THR A 103 1.39 0.95 14.64
CA THR A 103 0.29 0.37 13.89
C THR A 103 0.74 0.07 12.46
N HIS A 104 0.43 -1.13 11.96
CA HIS A 104 0.73 -1.48 10.58
C HIS A 104 -0.32 -0.88 9.66
N ILE A 105 0.06 0.16 8.93
CA ILE A 105 -0.83 0.87 8.01
C ILE A 105 -0.42 0.55 6.57
N LEU A 106 -1.40 0.14 5.78
CA LEU A 106 -1.27 -0.09 4.34
C LEU A 106 -2.19 0.85 3.57
N LEU A 107 -1.80 1.20 2.36
CA LEU A 107 -2.60 1.91 1.38
C LEU A 107 -2.64 1.09 0.08
N VAL A 108 -3.84 0.87 -0.43
CA VAL A 108 -4.14 0.17 -1.69
C VAL A 108 -4.99 1.10 -2.57
N PRO A 109 -4.38 2.05 -3.30
CA PRO A 109 -5.14 2.99 -4.11
C PRO A 109 -5.71 2.26 -5.34
N TYR A 110 -6.91 2.64 -5.76
CA TYR A 110 -7.43 2.24 -7.06
C TYR A 110 -6.67 3.02 -8.12
N GLN A 111 -5.91 2.31 -8.96
CA GLN A 111 -5.32 2.93 -10.13
C GLN A 111 -6.34 2.89 -11.25
N VAL A 112 -6.86 4.06 -11.64
CA VAL A 112 -7.45 4.20 -12.97
C VAL A 112 -6.31 3.98 -13.96
N VAL A 113 -6.37 2.92 -14.75
CA VAL A 113 -5.52 2.81 -15.95
C VAL A 113 -6.04 3.86 -16.89
N SER A 114 -5.42 5.05 -16.91
CA SER A 114 -5.76 6.05 -17.92
C SER A 114 -5.42 5.46 -19.28
N MET A 115 -6.44 5.19 -20.09
CA MET A 115 -6.29 4.89 -21.52
C MET A 115 -5.92 6.14 -22.34
N GLU A 116 -5.31 7.16 -21.74
CA GLU A 116 -4.95 8.41 -22.43
C GLU A 116 -3.60 8.34 -23.16
N GLY A 117 -3.14 7.15 -23.52
CA GLY A 117 -1.91 6.94 -24.31
C GLY A 117 -2.11 6.33 -25.69
N ALA A 118 -3.32 5.86 -26.03
CA ALA A 118 -3.53 5.08 -27.26
C ALA A 118 -4.09 5.88 -28.45
N GLU A 119 -4.71 7.05 -28.23
CA GLU A 119 -5.34 7.82 -29.32
C GLU A 119 -4.52 9.02 -29.83
N ALA A 120 -3.42 9.39 -29.17
CA ALA A 120 -2.62 10.56 -29.58
C ALA A 120 -1.72 10.29 -30.81
N SER A 121 -1.47 9.03 -31.19
CA SER A 121 -0.62 8.70 -32.35
C SER A 121 -1.37 8.48 -33.68
N ALA A 122 -2.69 8.63 -33.72
CA ALA A 122 -3.48 8.34 -34.92
C ALA A 122 -3.63 9.53 -35.90
N TRP A 123 -3.19 10.74 -35.53
CA TRP A 123 -3.44 11.96 -36.34
C TRP A 123 -2.20 12.73 -36.81
N GLU A 124 -0.97 12.36 -36.43
CA GLU A 124 0.26 13.01 -36.92
C GLU A 124 0.79 12.46 -38.27
N GLY A 125 -0.11 12.02 -39.15
CA GLY A 125 0.25 11.39 -40.42
C GLY A 125 -0.48 11.89 -41.67
N VAL A 126 -1.23 13.00 -41.58
CA VAL A 126 -1.90 13.60 -42.75
C VAL A 126 -1.70 15.11 -42.75
N ALA A 127 -0.57 15.56 -43.29
CA ALA A 127 -0.37 16.88 -43.86
C ALA A 127 0.68 16.81 -44.97
#